data_AF-A0A395YCB3-F1
#
_entry.id   AF-A0A395YCB3-F1
#
_cell.length_a   1.000
_cell.length_b   1.000
_cell.length_c   1.000
_cell.angle_alpha   90.00
_cell.angle_beta   90.00
_cell.angle_gamma   90.00
#
_symmetry.space_group_name_H-M   'P 1'
#
loop_
_entity.id
_entity.type
_entity.pdbx_description
1 polymer ?
#
loop_
_entity_poly.entity_id
_entity_poly.type
_entity_poly.pdbx_seq_one_letter_code
_entity_poly.pdbx_strand_id
1 'polypeptide(L)'
;MDRYRKGMLVRSKAGHDTGKVYIIVENVDTYVLVCDGRIRTLANPKKKKFKHLQIINREYPIETMNDVQIKRILKEYNREEI
;
A
#
# COMPACT_ATOMS: atom_id res chain seq x y z
N MET A 1 -11.68 -15.04 0.70
CA MET A 1 -10.88 -14.26 -0.29
C MET A 1 -10.47 -12.90 0.30
N ASP A 2 -10.36 -12.80 1.63
CA ASP A 2 -10.41 -11.53 2.38
C ASP A 2 -9.08 -11.01 2.90
N ARG A 3 -7.96 -11.59 2.44
CA ARG A 3 -6.66 -11.32 3.06
C ARG A 3 -6.12 -9.93 2.73
N TYR A 4 -6.49 -9.38 1.58
CA TYR A 4 -5.98 -8.10 1.07
C TYR A 4 -7.16 -7.14 0.93
N ARG A 5 -7.29 -6.21 1.87
CA ARG A 5 -8.40 -5.25 1.91
C ARG A 5 -7.89 -3.85 1.61
N LYS A 6 -8.78 -3.05 1.02
CA LYS A 6 -8.56 -1.62 0.81
C LYS A 6 -8.24 -0.95 2.15
N GLY A 7 -7.25 -0.06 2.16
CA GLY A 7 -6.76 0.59 3.38
C GLY A 7 -5.65 -0.16 4.12
N MET A 8 -5.39 -1.45 3.80
CA MET A 8 -4.32 -2.20 4.48
C MET A 8 -2.93 -1.82 3.98
N LEU A 9 -1.97 -1.78 4.89
CA LEU A 9 -0.57 -1.65 4.56
C LEU A 9 -0.01 -2.98 4.02
N VAL A 10 0.85 -2.88 3.01
CA VAL A 10 1.53 -4.02 2.40
C VAL A 10 2.99 -3.71 2.12
N ARG A 11 3.85 -4.70 2.33
CA ARG A 11 5.27 -4.65 1.96
C ARG A 11 5.48 -5.39 0.65
N SER A 12 6.23 -4.79 -0.24
CA SER A 12 6.66 -5.44 -1.48
C SER A 12 7.74 -6.48 -1.18
N LYS A 13 7.45 -7.75 -1.49
CA LYS A 13 8.37 -8.90 -1.32
C LYS A 13 9.28 -9.16 -2.52
N ALA A 14 8.92 -8.64 -3.70
CA ALA A 14 9.64 -8.92 -4.94
C ALA A 14 9.59 -7.77 -5.95
N GLY A 15 10.60 -7.75 -6.81
CA GLY A 15 10.82 -6.79 -7.89
C GLY A 15 11.69 -5.59 -7.47
N HIS A 16 11.73 -4.56 -8.31
CA HIS A 16 12.55 -3.35 -8.08
C HIS A 16 12.26 -2.64 -6.75
N ASP A 17 11.01 -2.69 -6.29
CA ASP A 17 10.57 -2.04 -5.05
C ASP A 17 10.57 -2.99 -3.84
N THR A 18 11.40 -4.04 -3.83
CA THR A 18 11.46 -4.95 -2.68
C THR A 18 11.78 -4.19 -1.39
N GLY A 19 11.05 -4.48 -0.32
CA GLY A 19 11.16 -3.81 0.97
C GLY A 19 10.27 -2.58 1.13
N LYS A 20 9.82 -1.92 0.05
CA LYS A 20 8.97 -0.73 0.15
C LYS A 20 7.57 -1.06 0.67
N VAL A 21 7.03 -0.19 1.51
CA VAL A 21 5.68 -0.26 2.06
C VAL A 21 4.72 0.62 1.25
N TYR A 22 3.53 0.11 1.01
CA TYR A 22 2.45 0.79 0.31
C TYR A 22 1.12 0.58 1.06
N ILE A 23 0.11 1.36 0.71
CA ILE A 23 -1.29 1.10 1.11
C ILE A 23 -2.08 0.54 -0.08
N ILE A 24 -2.95 -0.43 0.15
CA ILE A 24 -3.89 -0.93 -0.87
C ILE A 24 -5.02 0.10 -1.04
N VAL A 25 -5.27 0.52 -2.28
CA VAL A 25 -6.35 1.46 -2.60
C VAL A 25 -7.52 0.78 -3.30
N GLU A 26 -7.27 -0.34 -3.97
CA GLU A 26 -8.30 -1.12 -4.65
C GLU A 26 -7.85 -2.56 -4.92
N ASN A 27 -8.82 -3.48 -4.97
CA ASN A 27 -8.64 -4.87 -5.37
C ASN A 27 -9.21 -5.06 -6.77
N VAL A 28 -8.43 -5.64 -7.70
CA VAL A 28 -8.82 -5.87 -9.10
C VAL A 28 -8.44 -7.30 -9.50
N ASP A 29 -9.42 -8.20 -9.50
CA ASP A 29 -9.26 -9.63 -9.79
C ASP A 29 -8.12 -10.30 -8.99
N THR A 30 -6.98 -10.54 -9.65
CA THR A 30 -5.77 -11.18 -9.13
C THR A 30 -4.66 -10.18 -8.75
N TYR A 31 -5.00 -8.89 -8.80
CA TYR A 31 -4.11 -7.77 -8.55
C TYR A 31 -4.68 -6.85 -7.48
N VAL A 32 -3.81 -6.01 -6.95
CA VAL A 32 -4.18 -4.85 -6.15
C VAL A 32 -3.53 -3.61 -6.73
N LEU A 33 -4.20 -2.49 -6.50
CA LEU A 33 -3.67 -1.17 -6.72
C LEU A 33 -3.10 -0.67 -5.40
N VAL A 34 -1.85 -0.19 -5.42
CA VAL A 34 -1.16 0.27 -4.22
C VAL A 34 -0.56 1.67 -4.41
N CYS A 35 -0.54 2.45 -3.34
CA CYS A 35 -0.06 3.84 -3.34
C CYS A 35 0.98 4.09 -2.25
N ASP A 36 1.88 5.05 -2.51
CA ASP A 36 2.83 5.61 -1.54
C ASP A 36 2.61 7.12 -1.27
N GLY A 37 1.69 7.76 -2.00
CA GLY A 37 1.38 9.18 -1.85
C GLY A 37 2.49 10.13 -2.32
N ARG A 38 3.52 9.63 -3.02
CA ARG A 38 4.63 10.42 -3.56
C ARG A 38 4.84 10.18 -5.05
N ILE A 39 5.24 8.96 -5.41
CA ILE A 39 5.47 8.56 -6.81
C ILE A 39 4.25 7.80 -7.32
N ARG A 40 3.60 7.03 -6.44
CA ARG A 40 2.38 6.26 -6.70
C ARG A 40 1.26 6.90 -5.90
N THR A 41 0.55 7.80 -6.56
CA THR A 41 -0.56 8.56 -6.01
C THR A 41 -1.89 7.86 -6.25
N LEU A 42 -2.96 8.32 -5.61
CA LEU A 42 -4.34 7.85 -5.86
C LEU A 42 -4.73 7.94 -7.35
N ALA A 43 -4.24 8.96 -8.06
CA ALA A 43 -4.47 9.14 -9.49
C ALA A 43 -3.54 8.26 -10.37
N ASN A 44 -2.42 7.79 -9.84
CA ASN A 44 -1.46 6.93 -10.56
C ASN A 44 -1.01 5.75 -9.69
N PRO A 45 -1.95 4.86 -9.33
CA PRO A 45 -1.66 3.75 -8.44
C PRO A 45 -0.79 2.70 -9.14
N LYS A 46 -0.02 1.96 -8.35
CA LYS A 46 0.79 0.85 -8.86
C LYS A 46 0.01 -0.46 -8.84
N LYS A 47 -0.11 -1.10 -10.00
CA LYS A 47 -0.62 -2.48 -10.10
C LYS A 47 0.41 -3.48 -9.54
N LYS A 48 -0.01 -4.34 -8.62
CA LYS A 48 0.84 -5.38 -8.01
C LYS A 48 0.06 -6.70 -7.88
N LYS A 49 0.73 -7.84 -8.07
CA LYS A 49 0.16 -9.18 -7.84
C LYS A 49 0.22 -9.54 -6.35
N PHE A 50 -0.82 -10.21 -5.84
CA PHE A 50 -0.88 -10.67 -4.44
C PHE A 50 0.36 -11.44 -3.99
N LYS A 51 0.88 -12.33 -4.84
CA LYS A 51 2.07 -13.15 -4.52
C LYS A 51 3.35 -12.34 -4.23
N HIS A 52 3.41 -11.07 -4.64
CA HIS A 52 4.55 -10.18 -4.39
C HIS A 52 4.33 -9.26 -3.18
N LEU A 53 3.28 -9.46 -2.40
CA LEU A 53 2.91 -8.61 -1.28
C LEU A 53 2.87 -9.40 0.02
N GLN A 54 3.40 -8.79 1.07
CA GLN A 54 3.21 -9.17 2.45
C GLN A 54 2.25 -8.20 3.11
N ILE A 55 1.22 -8.70 3.76
CA ILE A 55 0.30 -7.86 4.54
C ILE A 55 0.98 -7.42 5.82
N ILE A 56 0.78 -6.15 6.15
CA ILE A 56 1.06 -5.57 7.45
C ILE A 56 -0.32 -5.40 8.11
N ASN A 57 -0.53 -5.92 9.32
CA ASN A 57 -1.80 -5.86 10.05
C ASN A 57 -2.10 -4.44 10.58
N ARG A 58 -2.05 -3.43 9.70
CA ARG A 58 -2.46 -2.05 9.93
C ARG A 58 -3.32 -1.60 8.76
N GLU A 59 -4.42 -0.93 9.09
CA GLU A 59 -5.44 -0.51 8.15
C GLU A 59 -5.85 0.93 8.43
N TYR A 60 -6.08 1.71 7.37
CA TYR A 60 -6.41 3.13 7.44
C TYR A 60 -7.62 3.44 6.54
N PRO A 61 -8.46 4.43 6.90
CA PRO A 61 -9.65 4.80 6.13
C PRO A 61 -9.26 5.58 4.86
N ILE A 62 -8.87 4.86 3.80
CA ILE A 62 -8.33 5.47 2.58
C ILE A 62 -9.31 6.38 1.82
N GLU A 63 -10.62 6.20 2.03
CA GLU A 63 -11.67 6.94 1.29
C GLU A 63 -11.71 8.43 1.65
N THR A 64 -11.25 8.78 2.85
CA THR A 64 -11.18 10.17 3.33
C THR A 64 -9.76 10.74 3.25
N MET A 65 -8.81 10.01 2.65
CA MET A 65 -7.41 10.37 2.62
C MET A 65 -6.96 10.87 1.24
N ASN A 66 -6.02 11.81 1.25
CA ASN A 66 -5.28 12.25 0.07
C ASN A 66 -3.83 11.72 0.08
N ASP A 67 -3.10 11.96 -1.01
CA ASP A 67 -1.72 11.52 -1.18
C ASP A 67 -0.77 12.01 -0.08
N VAL A 68 -0.97 13.23 0.41
CA VAL A 68 -0.15 13.81 1.48
C VAL A 68 -0.34 13.04 2.80
N GLN A 69 -1.58 12.70 3.13
CA GLN A 69 -1.91 11.89 4.31
C GLN A 69 -1.35 10.47 4.18
N ILE A 70 -1.48 9.84 3.00
CA ILE A 70 -0.92 8.50 2.73
C ILE A 70 0.60 8.51 2.91
N LYS A 71 1.29 9.48 2.31
CA LYS A 71 2.74 9.63 2.46
C LYS A 71 3.15 9.78 3.93
N ARG A 72 2.36 10.51 4.72
CA ARG A 72 2.63 10.74 6.14
C ARG A 72 2.51 9.45 6.96
N ILE A 73 1.42 8.69 6.81
CA ILE A 73 1.24 7.44 7.56
C ILE A 73 2.35 6.41 7.23
N LEU A 74 2.79 6.34 5.97
CA LEU A 74 3.85 5.43 5.57
C LEU A 74 5.21 5.86 6.13
N LYS A 75 5.46 7.16 6.21
CA LYS A 75 6.68 7.70 6.84
C LYS A 75 6.70 7.43 8.34
N GLU A 76 5.56 7.57 9.02
CA GLU A 76 5.41 7.25 10.45
C GLU A 76 5.64 5.75 10.69
N TYR A 77 4.98 4.88 9.93
CA TYR A 77 5.19 3.43 10.00
C TYR A 77 6.66 3.04 9.80
N ASN A 78 7.32 3.56 8.76
CA ASN A 78 8.73 3.23 8.48
C ASN A 78 9.68 3.73 9.57
N ARG A 79 9.30 4.75 10.36
CA ARG A 79 10.09 5.23 11.49
C ARG A 79 9.93 4.32 12.71
N GLU A 80 8.73 3.77 12.92
CA GLU A 80 8.44 2.84 14.03
C GLU A 80 9.06 1.44 13.84
N GLU A 81 9.37 1.03 12.61
CA GLU A 81 10.05 -0.24 12.34
C GLU A 81 11.58 -0.22 12.56
N ILE A 82 12.15 0.95 12.87
CA ILE A 82 13.58 1.15 13.17
C ILE A 82 13.77 1.20 14.68
#